data_AF-A0A453FDE6-F1
#
_entry.id   AF-A0A453FDE6-F1
#
_cell.length_a   1.000
_cell.length_b   1.000
_cell.length_c   1.000
_cell.angle_alpha   90.00
_cell.angle_beta   90.00
_cell.angle_gamma   90.00
#
_symmetry.space_group_name_H-M   'P 1'
#
loop_
_entity.id
_entity.type
_entity.pdbx_description
1 polymer ?
#
loop_
_entity_poly.entity_id
_entity_poly.type
_entity_poly.pdbx_seq_one_letter_code
_entity_poly.pdbx_strand_id
1 'polypeptide(L)'
;ATEPSILTLNPRRSQTGGGSRQPTTAAMLRRASQLLRTIPAATVFPRRLPQPHRHPLPAPPAYLSPAPRQPSYFYATESAAAPAARPPKVPRPLRTVGSLLRLNDIRDNPGATQQKTRKGRGIGSGKGKTAGRGHKGQKARGTARFGFEGGQTPLRRRLPRRGFKNRFSLTFQPCGLGKIAKLINAGKIDSSELITMKTLKVLPSFL
;
A
#
# COMPACT_ATOMS: atom_id res chain seq x y z
N ALA A 1 -43.08 8.44 61.20
CA ALA A 1 -41.63 8.48 60.96
C ALA A 1 -41.38 8.10 59.50
N THR A 2 -40.68 8.99 58.80
CA THR A 2 -39.89 8.74 57.57
C THR A 2 -40.61 8.49 56.24
N GLU A 3 -40.64 9.55 55.43
CA GLU A 3 -40.87 9.59 53.97
C GLU A 3 -40.01 8.59 53.18
N PRO A 4 -40.49 8.13 52.02
CA PRO A 4 -39.74 8.46 50.80
C PRO A 4 -40.59 8.94 49.61
N SER A 5 -40.09 10.03 49.02
CA SER A 5 -40.48 10.71 47.78
C SER A 5 -40.79 9.79 46.58
N ILE A 6 -42.02 9.91 46.04
CA ILE A 6 -42.48 9.26 44.81
C ILE A 6 -42.14 10.13 43.59
N LEU A 7 -41.40 9.55 42.65
CA LEU A 7 -41.13 10.07 41.30
C LEU A 7 -42.42 10.22 40.48
N THR A 8 -42.69 11.43 40.00
CA THR A 8 -43.79 11.74 39.08
C THR A 8 -43.43 11.36 37.65
N LEU A 9 -44.25 10.51 37.02
CA LEU A 9 -44.17 10.11 35.61
C LEU A 9 -44.89 11.12 34.69
N ASN A 10 -44.33 11.30 33.49
CA ASN A 10 -44.77 12.13 32.37
C ASN A 10 -46.27 12.11 32.03
N PRO A 11 -46.82 13.21 31.45
CA PRO A 11 -47.94 13.10 30.52
C PRO A 11 -47.47 13.08 29.06
N ARG A 12 -47.67 11.91 28.41
CA ARG A 12 -47.75 11.79 26.94
C ARG A 12 -49.01 12.48 26.45
N ARG A 13 -48.90 13.33 25.43
CA ARG A 13 -50.04 13.83 24.65
C ARG A 13 -50.18 12.97 23.39
N SER A 14 -51.24 12.17 23.34
CA SER A 14 -51.74 11.44 22.17
C SER A 14 -52.94 12.17 21.56
N GLN A 15 -53.41 11.69 20.39
CA GLN A 15 -54.55 12.13 19.56
C GLN A 15 -54.17 13.21 18.50
N THR A 16 -54.57 13.23 17.22
CA THR A 16 -55.06 12.32 16.15
C THR A 16 -55.56 13.27 15.02
N GLY A 17 -55.45 12.89 13.74
CA GLY A 17 -56.36 13.35 12.67
C GLY A 17 -56.00 14.60 11.86
N GLY A 18 -55.59 14.41 10.60
CA GLY A 18 -55.50 15.48 9.58
C GLY A 18 -55.07 14.94 8.22
N GLY A 19 -56.04 14.68 7.34
CA GLY A 19 -55.90 13.85 6.14
C GLY A 19 -54.98 14.37 5.03
N SER A 20 -54.33 13.42 4.36
CA SER A 20 -53.60 13.61 3.11
C SER A 20 -54.55 13.79 1.93
N ARG A 21 -54.59 14.98 1.32
CA ARG A 21 -55.05 15.16 -0.07
C ARG A 21 -53.83 15.21 -0.98
N GLN A 22 -53.60 14.12 -1.72
CA GLN A 22 -52.64 14.08 -2.82
C GLN A 22 -53.21 14.87 -4.02
N PRO A 23 -52.41 15.65 -4.76
CA PRO A 23 -52.84 16.25 -6.02
C PRO A 23 -52.96 15.18 -7.11
N THR A 24 -54.06 15.21 -7.87
CA THR A 24 -54.33 14.24 -8.95
C THR A 24 -53.40 14.45 -10.14
N THR A 25 -53.04 13.33 -10.78
CA THR A 25 -52.07 13.18 -11.89
C THR A 25 -52.33 14.07 -13.11
N ALA A 26 -53.52 14.62 -13.28
CA ALA A 26 -53.84 15.56 -14.36
C ALA A 26 -53.21 16.96 -14.17
N ALA A 27 -52.93 17.38 -12.93
CA ALA A 27 -52.34 18.69 -12.64
C ALA A 27 -50.83 18.76 -12.92
N MET A 28 -50.11 17.62 -12.89
CA MET A 28 -48.69 17.57 -13.22
C MET A 28 -48.42 17.68 -14.73
N LEU A 29 -49.29 17.12 -15.57
CA LEU A 29 -49.07 17.08 -17.03
C LEU A 29 -49.35 18.41 -17.75
N ARG A 30 -50.13 19.33 -17.16
CA ARG A 30 -50.29 20.70 -17.69
C ARG A 30 -49.15 21.65 -17.34
N ARG A 31 -48.32 21.31 -16.35
CA ARG A 31 -47.16 22.13 -15.94
C ARG A 31 -45.88 21.80 -16.72
N ALA A 32 -45.84 20.62 -17.35
CA ALA A 32 -44.69 20.17 -18.15
C ALA A 32 -44.69 20.72 -19.59
N SER A 33 -45.83 21.17 -20.14
CA SER A 33 -45.91 21.65 -21.53
C SER A 33 -45.59 23.14 -21.71
N GLN A 34 -45.42 23.91 -20.63
CA GLN A 34 -45.14 25.36 -20.70
C GLN A 34 -43.65 25.73 -20.64
N LEU A 35 -42.74 24.76 -20.45
CA LEU A 35 -41.29 25.03 -20.28
C LEU A 35 -40.42 24.65 -21.49
N LEU A 36 -41.01 24.43 -22.67
CA LEU A 36 -40.29 24.13 -23.92
C LEU A 36 -40.53 25.16 -25.04
N ARG A 37 -40.90 26.40 -24.70
CA ARG A 37 -40.85 27.54 -25.63
C ARG A 37 -40.03 28.66 -25.02
N THR A 38 -38.74 28.68 -25.36
CA THR A 38 -37.88 29.87 -25.58
C THR A 38 -36.42 29.43 -25.50
N ILE A 39 -35.82 29.11 -26.65
CA ILE A 39 -34.37 29.06 -26.81
C ILE A 39 -34.03 30.17 -27.81
N PRO A 40 -33.37 31.27 -27.40
CA PRO A 40 -32.65 32.09 -28.36
C PRO A 40 -31.28 31.47 -28.63
N ALA A 41 -30.97 31.34 -29.91
CA ALA A 41 -29.68 30.95 -30.43
C ALA A 41 -28.66 32.11 -30.36
N ALA A 42 -27.38 31.72 -30.33
CA ALA A 42 -26.19 32.50 -30.68
C ALA A 42 -25.65 33.54 -29.68
N THR A 43 -24.42 33.27 -29.19
CA THR A 43 -23.27 34.20 -29.00
C THR A 43 -22.11 33.33 -28.46
N VAL A 44 -21.21 32.81 -29.29
CA VAL A 44 -19.93 33.42 -29.69
C VAL A 44 -19.01 33.71 -28.48
N PHE A 45 -18.02 32.83 -28.26
CA PHE A 45 -16.74 33.13 -27.56
C PHE A 45 -16.13 34.42 -28.15
N PRO A 46 -15.42 35.30 -27.40
CA PRO A 46 -14.28 34.89 -26.54
C PRO A 46 -14.00 35.78 -25.31
N ARG A 47 -13.37 35.27 -24.25
CA ARG A 47 -12.51 36.10 -23.37
C ARG A 47 -11.32 35.32 -22.82
N ARG A 48 -10.11 35.74 -23.23
CA ARG A 48 -8.84 35.43 -22.56
C ARG A 48 -8.96 35.83 -21.08
N LEU A 49 -8.58 34.92 -20.19
CA LEU A 49 -8.31 35.27 -18.79
C LEU A 49 -7.15 36.26 -18.72
N PRO A 50 -7.22 37.35 -17.93
CA PRO A 50 -6.08 38.22 -17.71
C PRO A 50 -5.04 37.48 -16.86
N GLN A 51 -3.79 37.50 -17.30
CA GLN A 51 -2.67 36.97 -16.53
C GLN A 51 -2.38 37.90 -15.34
N PRO A 52 -2.12 37.39 -14.13
CA PRO A 52 -1.73 38.24 -13.01
C PRO A 52 -0.33 38.83 -13.26
N HIS A 53 -0.19 40.13 -12.97
CA HIS A 53 1.10 40.82 -13.00
C HIS A 53 2.08 40.13 -12.04
N ARG A 54 3.18 39.59 -12.58
CA ARG A 54 4.26 39.05 -11.76
C ARG A 54 4.98 40.21 -11.06
N HIS A 55 4.78 40.34 -9.75
CA HIS A 55 5.70 41.14 -8.94
C HIS A 55 7.09 40.49 -8.99
N PRO A 56 8.17 41.27 -9.16
CA PRO A 56 9.52 40.73 -9.13
C PRO A 56 9.82 40.19 -7.72
N LEU A 57 10.45 39.01 -7.66
CA LEU A 57 10.91 38.42 -6.40
C LEU A 57 11.97 39.34 -5.77
N PRO A 58 11.95 39.55 -4.44
CA PRO A 58 13.00 40.30 -3.77
C PRO A 58 14.34 39.58 -3.89
N ALA A 59 15.41 40.34 -4.10
CA ALA A 59 16.78 39.81 -4.14
C ALA A 59 17.13 39.08 -2.83
N PRO A 60 17.90 37.98 -2.87
CA PRO A 60 18.34 37.30 -1.67
C PRO A 60 19.30 38.21 -0.87
N PRO A 61 19.27 38.17 0.47
CA PRO A 61 20.22 38.94 1.28
C PRO A 61 21.65 38.44 1.00
N ALA A 62 22.58 39.39 0.88
CA ALA A 62 23.99 39.10 0.76
C ALA A 62 24.46 38.27 1.96
N TYR A 63 24.99 37.07 1.69
CA TYR A 63 25.63 36.25 2.71
C TYR A 63 26.91 36.95 3.16
N LEU A 64 26.91 37.46 4.40
CA LEU A 64 28.13 37.87 5.07
C LEU A 64 28.93 36.59 5.38
N SER A 65 30.05 36.39 4.70
CA SER A 65 30.99 35.30 5.00
C SER A 65 31.39 35.34 6.48
N PRO A 66 31.32 34.23 7.23
CA PRO A 66 31.80 34.21 8.60
C PRO A 66 33.33 34.37 8.61
N ALA A 67 33.82 35.34 9.39
CA ALA A 67 35.24 35.56 9.62
C ALA A 67 35.92 34.30 10.21
N PRO A 68 37.20 34.04 9.87
CA PRO A 68 37.92 32.89 10.41
C PRO A 68 38.10 33.05 11.93
N ARG A 69 37.56 32.09 12.71
CA ARG A 69 37.88 31.96 14.13
C ARG A 69 39.35 31.52 14.26
N GLN A 70 40.15 32.37 14.87
CA GLN A 70 41.51 32.05 15.31
C GLN A 70 41.49 30.87 16.29
N PRO A 71 42.38 29.87 16.17
CA PRO A 71 42.46 28.79 17.15
C PRO A 71 43.10 29.30 18.44
N SER A 72 42.37 29.23 19.55
CA SER A 72 42.92 29.40 20.89
C SER A 72 43.74 28.16 21.26
N TYR A 73 45.07 28.31 21.33
CA TYR A 73 45.96 27.31 21.91
C TYR A 73 45.69 27.20 23.41
N PHE A 74 45.00 26.14 23.82
CA PHE A 74 44.99 25.69 25.21
C PHE A 74 46.06 24.61 25.35
N TYR A 75 47.09 24.88 26.15
CA TYR A 75 48.11 23.89 26.50
C TYR A 75 47.47 22.81 27.38
N ALA A 76 47.47 21.57 26.89
CA ALA A 76 47.15 20.40 27.69
C ALA A 76 48.39 20.03 28.52
N THR A 77 48.32 20.22 29.84
CA THR A 77 49.25 19.58 30.76
C THR A 77 48.98 18.08 30.76
N GLU A 78 49.97 17.30 30.38
CA GLU A 78 49.99 15.85 30.46
C GLU A 78 49.68 15.40 31.90
N SER A 79 48.64 14.58 32.06
CA SER A 79 48.62 13.60 33.14
C SER A 79 48.02 12.30 32.62
N ALA A 80 48.83 11.25 32.79
CA ALA A 80 48.70 9.96 32.16
C ALA A 80 47.60 9.12 32.82
N ALA A 81 46.64 8.64 32.01
CA ALA A 81 45.93 7.38 32.21
C ALA A 81 45.26 6.98 30.89
N ALA A 82 45.94 6.15 30.10
CA ALA A 82 45.39 5.59 28.86
C ALA A 82 44.14 4.74 29.16
N PRO A 83 43.02 4.90 28.42
CA PRO A 83 41.90 3.96 28.56
C PRO A 83 42.33 2.61 28.01
N ALA A 84 42.32 1.57 28.86
CA ALA A 84 42.61 0.20 28.50
C ALA A 84 41.83 -0.19 27.23
N ALA A 85 42.56 -0.39 26.13
CA ALA A 85 42.01 -0.84 24.87
C ALA A 85 41.31 -2.18 25.09
N ARG A 86 40.05 -2.30 24.65
CA ARG A 86 39.37 -3.60 24.60
C ARG A 86 40.22 -4.56 23.75
N PRO A 87 40.45 -5.80 24.20
CA PRO A 87 41.20 -6.75 23.40
C PRO A 87 40.53 -6.92 22.04
N PRO A 88 41.30 -6.98 20.94
CA PRO A 88 40.75 -7.22 19.62
C PRO A 88 39.96 -8.53 19.68
N LYS A 89 38.75 -8.51 19.12
CA LYS A 89 37.91 -9.70 19.00
C LYS A 89 38.67 -10.68 18.09
N VAL A 90 39.34 -11.66 18.69
CA VAL A 90 40.10 -12.69 17.96
C VAL A 90 39.19 -13.30 16.90
N PRO A 91 39.58 -13.28 15.61
CA PRO A 91 38.83 -13.99 14.59
C PRO A 91 38.83 -15.46 14.97
N ARG A 92 37.64 -16.07 15.02
CA ARG A 92 37.53 -17.52 15.23
C ARG A 92 38.35 -18.21 14.15
N PRO A 93 39.16 -19.24 14.49
CA PRO A 93 39.98 -19.92 13.50
C PRO A 93 39.10 -20.40 12.35
N LEU A 94 39.53 -20.13 11.11
CA LEU A 94 38.90 -20.66 9.92
C LEU A 94 38.90 -22.19 10.06
N ARG A 95 37.71 -22.78 10.21
CA ARG A 95 37.54 -24.21 10.42
C ARG A 95 38.17 -24.96 9.24
N THR A 96 39.15 -25.80 9.55
CA THR A 96 39.88 -26.66 8.63
C THR A 96 38.92 -27.49 7.77
N VAL A 97 39.11 -27.45 6.46
CA VAL A 97 38.39 -28.20 5.41
C VAL A 97 38.72 -29.69 5.43
N GLY A 98 38.53 -30.35 6.57
CA GLY A 98 38.94 -31.75 6.78
C GLY A 98 38.14 -32.49 7.85
N SER A 99 36.86 -32.16 8.03
CA SER A 99 35.97 -32.93 8.90
C SER A 99 34.86 -33.58 8.08
N LEU A 100 34.86 -34.93 8.07
CA LEU A 100 33.71 -35.77 7.69
C LEU A 100 32.41 -35.13 8.19
N LEU A 101 31.39 -35.05 7.31
CA LEU A 101 30.11 -34.37 7.57
C LEU A 101 29.57 -34.63 8.99
N ARG A 102 29.65 -33.62 9.86
CA ARG A 102 29.08 -33.64 11.21
C ARG A 102 27.76 -32.88 11.21
N LEU A 103 26.84 -33.25 12.08
CA LEU A 103 25.54 -32.57 12.23
C LEU A 103 25.70 -31.04 12.45
N ASN A 104 26.76 -30.62 13.15
CA ASN A 104 27.04 -29.21 13.46
C ASN A 104 27.61 -28.40 12.27
N ASP A 105 28.00 -29.07 11.18
CA ASP A 105 28.62 -28.45 10.00
C ASP A 105 27.62 -28.27 8.85
N ILE A 106 26.38 -28.72 9.02
CA ILE A 106 25.30 -28.55 8.05
C ILE A 106 24.86 -27.09 8.08
N ARG A 107 25.00 -26.42 6.93
CA ARG A 107 24.52 -25.06 6.69
C ARG A 107 23.95 -24.98 5.28
N ASP A 108 22.95 -24.13 5.09
CA ASP A 108 22.42 -23.87 3.77
C ASP A 108 23.43 -23.12 2.89
N ASN A 109 23.15 -23.10 1.58
CA ASN A 109 23.88 -22.29 0.62
C ASN A 109 23.91 -20.81 1.07
N PRO A 110 25.03 -20.09 0.87
CA PRO A 110 25.12 -18.69 1.25
C PRO A 110 24.03 -17.88 0.53
N GLY A 111 23.25 -17.11 1.30
CA GLY A 111 22.13 -16.31 0.78
C GLY A 111 20.78 -17.03 0.74
N ALA A 112 20.69 -18.33 1.06
CA ALA A 112 19.42 -19.03 1.19
C ALA A 112 18.54 -18.44 2.30
N THR A 113 19.16 -17.92 3.37
CA THR A 113 18.46 -17.24 4.47
C THR A 113 18.92 -15.79 4.64
N GLN A 114 17.96 -14.87 4.74
CA GLN A 114 18.21 -13.46 5.02
C GLN A 114 17.91 -13.14 6.49
N GLN A 115 18.76 -12.34 7.11
CA GLN A 115 18.59 -11.93 8.50
C GLN A 115 17.36 -11.02 8.64
N LYS A 116 16.43 -11.39 9.53
CA LYS A 116 15.21 -10.61 9.77
C LYS A 116 15.56 -9.30 10.47
N THR A 117 15.08 -8.17 9.93
CA THR A 117 15.25 -6.88 10.61
C THR A 117 14.40 -6.80 11.88
N ARG A 118 15.05 -6.76 13.04
CA ARG A 118 14.38 -6.57 14.34
C ARG A 118 14.20 -5.08 14.61
N LYS A 119 12.97 -4.59 14.49
CA LYS A 119 12.62 -3.18 14.68
C LYS A 119 12.64 -2.79 16.17
N GLY A 120 12.95 -1.53 16.50
CA GLY A 120 12.93 -1.04 17.88
C GLY A 120 14.05 -1.58 18.77
N ARG A 121 15.25 -1.79 18.22
CA ARG A 121 16.42 -2.35 18.93
C ARG A 121 17.62 -1.39 18.87
N GLY A 122 17.44 -0.18 19.39
CA GLY A 122 18.50 0.83 19.48
C GLY A 122 18.75 1.63 18.19
N ILE A 123 19.49 2.74 18.32
CA ILE A 123 19.75 3.70 17.23
C ILE A 123 20.59 3.11 16.09
N GLY A 124 21.58 2.27 16.40
CA GLY A 124 22.45 1.63 15.40
C GLY A 124 21.76 0.64 14.47
N SER A 125 20.51 0.23 14.79
CA SER A 125 19.72 -0.67 13.94
C SER A 125 19.05 0.02 12.74
N GLY A 126 19.12 1.35 12.63
CA GLY A 126 18.46 2.16 11.60
C GLY A 126 16.93 2.24 11.72
N LYS A 127 16.29 1.29 12.40
CA LYS A 127 14.84 1.25 12.68
C LYS A 127 14.56 1.28 14.19
N GLY A 128 15.36 2.04 14.95
CA GLY A 128 15.27 2.16 16.40
C GLY A 128 14.06 2.97 16.86
N LYS A 129 14.16 4.30 16.80
CA LYS A 129 13.22 5.24 17.45
C LYS A 129 11.75 5.07 17.05
N THR A 130 11.47 4.88 15.76
CA THR A 130 10.09 4.85 15.22
C THR A 130 9.67 3.49 14.67
N ALA A 131 10.56 2.49 14.71
CA ALA A 131 10.35 1.19 14.06
C ALA A 131 9.97 1.31 12.55
N GLY A 132 10.29 2.43 11.89
CA GLY A 132 9.91 2.70 10.50
C GLY A 132 8.44 3.11 10.30
N ARG A 133 7.71 3.44 11.38
CA ARG A 133 6.30 3.89 11.30
C ARG A 133 6.14 5.42 11.18
N GLY A 134 7.23 6.17 11.27
CA GLY A 134 7.22 7.64 11.31
C GLY A 134 6.84 8.20 12.68
N HIS A 135 6.39 9.45 12.70
CA HIS A 135 5.99 10.17 13.92
C HIS A 135 4.48 10.14 14.13
N LYS A 136 3.91 11.10 14.86
CA LYS A 136 2.55 11.13 15.44
C LYS A 136 1.39 11.15 14.41
N GLY A 137 1.33 10.20 13.47
CA GLY A 137 0.23 10.03 12.51
C GLY A 137 -0.62 8.78 12.79
N GLN A 138 -1.75 8.65 12.08
CA GLN A 138 -2.66 7.50 12.22
C GLN A 138 -1.94 6.17 11.99
N LYS A 139 -1.08 6.07 10.96
CA LYS A 139 -0.29 4.85 10.65
C LYS A 139 0.74 4.46 11.72
N ALA A 140 1.13 5.40 12.58
CA ALA A 140 2.04 5.11 13.69
C ALA A 140 1.31 4.56 14.92
N ARG A 141 0.05 4.96 15.11
CA ARG A 141 -0.79 4.57 16.25
C ARG A 141 -1.68 3.36 15.97
N GLY A 142 -2.17 3.22 14.74
CA GLY A 142 -3.10 2.17 14.32
C GLY A 142 -2.99 1.83 12.84
N THR A 143 -4.02 1.19 12.31
CA THR A 143 -4.09 0.72 10.92
C THR A 143 -5.12 1.52 10.13
N ALA A 144 -4.84 1.74 8.85
CA ALA A 144 -5.82 2.24 7.89
C ALA A 144 -6.33 1.07 7.06
N ARG A 145 -7.61 1.11 6.64
CA ARG A 145 -8.15 0.08 5.74
C ARG A 145 -7.42 0.13 4.40
N PHE A 146 -6.99 -1.02 3.92
CA PHE A 146 -6.38 -1.12 2.59
C PHE A 146 -7.39 -0.67 1.52
N GLY A 147 -6.97 0.22 0.63
CA GLY A 147 -7.84 0.84 -0.39
C GLY A 147 -8.68 2.02 0.08
N PHE A 148 -8.32 2.69 1.18
CA PHE A 148 -8.88 3.98 1.57
C PHE A 148 -8.18 5.14 0.83
N GLU A 149 -8.95 5.94 0.08
CA GLU A 149 -8.46 7.06 -0.74
C GLU A 149 -8.72 8.43 -0.07
N GLY A 150 -8.71 8.50 1.26
CA GLY A 150 -8.83 9.78 1.98
C GLY A 150 -10.24 10.39 2.02
N GLY A 151 -11.28 9.61 1.76
CA GLY A 151 -12.67 10.06 1.68
C GLY A 151 -13.22 10.17 0.26
N GLN A 152 -12.35 10.08 -0.75
CA GLN A 152 -12.76 9.97 -2.15
C GLN A 152 -13.49 8.62 -2.39
N THR A 153 -14.46 8.60 -3.31
CA THR A 153 -15.17 7.36 -3.68
C THR A 153 -14.17 6.35 -4.26
N PRO A 154 -13.98 5.14 -3.70
CA PRO A 154 -12.89 4.27 -4.14
C PRO A 154 -12.97 3.89 -5.62
N LEU A 155 -11.82 3.67 -6.27
CA LEU A 155 -11.73 3.34 -7.70
C LEU A 155 -12.64 2.15 -8.11
N ARG A 156 -12.72 1.12 -7.27
CA ARG A 156 -13.61 -0.06 -7.45
C ARG A 156 -15.11 0.26 -7.51
N ARG A 157 -15.51 1.46 -7.07
CA ARG A 157 -16.89 1.96 -7.18
C ARG A 157 -17.05 2.94 -8.35
N ARG A 158 -16.00 3.68 -8.73
CA ARG A 158 -16.04 4.62 -9.86
C ARG A 158 -16.09 3.89 -11.19
N LEU A 159 -15.29 2.84 -11.33
CA LEU A 159 -15.25 2.06 -12.56
C LEU A 159 -16.44 1.08 -12.60
N PRO A 160 -17.14 0.96 -13.74
CA PRO A 160 -18.19 -0.02 -13.89
C PRO A 160 -17.61 -1.43 -13.85
N ARG A 161 -18.35 -2.38 -13.28
CA ARG A 161 -18.02 -3.81 -13.40
C ARG A 161 -18.26 -4.24 -14.85
N ARG A 162 -17.26 -4.88 -15.46
CA ARG A 162 -17.31 -5.33 -16.86
C ARG A 162 -17.54 -6.84 -16.92
N GLY A 163 -18.54 -7.24 -17.70
CA GLY A 163 -18.84 -8.65 -17.99
C GLY A 163 -19.27 -9.46 -16.77
N PHE A 164 -19.21 -10.78 -16.93
CA PHE A 164 -19.41 -11.76 -15.87
C PHE A 164 -18.37 -12.87 -16.00
N LYS A 165 -18.02 -13.54 -14.89
CA LYS A 165 -17.16 -14.73 -14.92
C LYS A 165 -18.05 -15.96 -15.14
N ASN A 166 -17.89 -16.65 -16.27
CA ASN A 166 -18.58 -17.90 -16.53
C ASN A 166 -18.12 -18.99 -15.52
N ARG A 167 -19.06 -19.57 -14.75
CA ARG A 167 -18.77 -20.64 -13.79
C ARG A 167 -18.65 -22.02 -14.44
N PHE A 168 -19.16 -22.17 -15.65
CA PHE A 168 -19.18 -23.43 -16.40
C PHE A 168 -18.10 -23.47 -17.49
N SER A 169 -17.15 -22.53 -17.49
CA SER A 169 -16.07 -22.54 -18.47
C SER A 169 -15.14 -23.73 -18.22
N LEU A 170 -14.98 -24.59 -19.22
CA LEU A 170 -13.94 -25.61 -19.23
C LEU A 170 -12.62 -24.94 -19.61
N THR A 171 -11.62 -25.03 -18.73
CA THR A 171 -10.26 -24.55 -19.00
C THR A 171 -9.37 -25.75 -19.30
N PHE A 172 -8.83 -25.80 -20.51
CA PHE A 172 -7.93 -26.86 -20.95
C PHE A 172 -6.49 -26.41 -20.83
N GLN A 173 -5.58 -27.35 -20.59
CA GLN A 173 -4.15 -27.06 -20.59
C GLN A 173 -3.63 -26.97 -22.03
N PRO A 174 -3.02 -25.86 -22.46
CA PRO A 174 -2.49 -25.73 -23.80
C PRO A 174 -1.20 -26.54 -23.96
N CYS A 175 -1.17 -27.45 -24.94
CA CYS A 175 0.01 -28.25 -25.28
C CYS A 175 0.63 -27.75 -26.58
N GLY A 176 1.84 -27.18 -26.50
CA GLY A 176 2.57 -26.70 -27.68
C GLY A 176 3.25 -27.83 -28.44
N LEU A 177 3.09 -27.85 -29.77
CA LEU A 177 3.67 -28.88 -30.65
C LEU A 177 5.20 -28.98 -30.55
N GLY A 178 5.90 -27.86 -30.34
CA GLY A 178 7.36 -27.87 -30.19
C GLY A 178 7.85 -28.62 -28.94
N LYS A 179 7.05 -28.64 -27.85
CA LYS A 179 7.38 -29.47 -26.67
C LYS A 179 7.20 -30.95 -26.97
N ILE A 180 6.15 -31.30 -27.72
CA ILE A 180 5.88 -32.67 -28.16
C ILE A 180 7.02 -33.17 -29.06
N ALA A 181 7.43 -32.37 -30.05
CA ALA A 181 8.55 -32.70 -30.93
C ALA A 181 9.86 -32.94 -30.15
N LYS A 182 10.16 -32.11 -29.14
CA LYS A 182 11.33 -32.31 -28.27
C LYS A 182 11.27 -33.63 -27.48
N LEU A 183 10.08 -34.05 -27.05
CA LEU A 183 9.90 -35.28 -26.28
C LEU A 183 9.99 -36.53 -27.16
N ILE A 184 9.50 -36.46 -28.40
CA ILE A 184 9.68 -37.51 -29.41
C ILE A 184 11.17 -37.64 -29.73
N ASN A 185 11.86 -36.53 -30.00
CA ASN A 185 13.31 -36.55 -30.26
C ASN A 185 14.14 -37.06 -29.07
N ALA A 186 13.65 -36.83 -27.84
CA ALA A 186 14.28 -37.35 -26.63
C ALA A 186 13.92 -38.83 -26.33
N GLY A 187 13.14 -39.49 -27.20
CA GLY A 187 12.71 -40.88 -27.04
C GLY A 187 11.76 -41.12 -25.85
N LYS A 188 11.08 -40.07 -25.37
CA LYS A 188 10.14 -40.16 -24.24
C LYS A 188 8.69 -40.41 -24.68
N ILE A 189 8.41 -40.20 -25.95
CA ILE A 189 7.11 -40.43 -26.59
C ILE A 189 7.38 -41.17 -27.89
N ASP A 190 6.75 -42.31 -28.07
CA ASP A 190 6.83 -43.07 -29.31
C ASP A 190 5.90 -42.46 -30.35
N SER A 191 6.44 -42.15 -31.53
CA SER A 191 5.67 -41.56 -32.64
C SER A 191 4.82 -42.59 -33.38
N SER A 192 5.07 -43.88 -33.17
CA SER A 192 4.33 -44.98 -33.80
C SER A 192 3.01 -45.29 -33.10
N GLU A 193 2.84 -44.87 -31.85
CA GLU A 193 1.64 -45.13 -31.05
C GLU A 193 0.74 -43.90 -30.92
N LEU A 194 -0.51 -44.12 -30.53
CA LEU A 194 -1.49 -43.06 -30.36
C LEU A 194 -1.21 -42.25 -29.09
N ILE A 195 -0.81 -40.99 -29.27
CA ILE A 195 -0.50 -40.06 -28.18
C ILE A 195 -1.82 -39.55 -27.56
N THR A 196 -2.24 -40.15 -26.45
CA THR A 196 -3.44 -39.75 -25.69
C THR A 196 -3.13 -38.75 -24.56
N MET A 197 -4.16 -38.12 -23.98
CA MET A 197 -4.00 -37.26 -22.79
C MET A 197 -3.32 -37.98 -21.62
N LYS A 198 -3.52 -39.29 -21.48
CA LYS A 198 -2.87 -40.10 -20.43
C LYS A 198 -1.34 -40.12 -20.62
N THR A 199 -0.88 -40.31 -21.86
CA THR A 199 0.56 -40.33 -22.20
C THR A 199 1.22 -38.98 -21.91
N LEU A 200 0.56 -37.87 -22.26
CA LEU A 200 1.08 -36.52 -22.05
C LEU A 200 1.11 -36.09 -20.57
N LYS A 201 0.18 -36.58 -19.74
CA LYS A 201 0.05 -36.19 -18.33
C LYS A 201 1.14 -36.76 -17.42
N VAL A 202 1.67 -37.94 -17.74
CA VAL A 202 2.68 -38.62 -16.91
C VAL A 202 4.05 -37.94 -16.99
N LEU A 203 4.30 -37.14 -18.03
CA LEU A 203 5.59 -36.52 -18.27
C LEU A 203 5.76 -35.25 -17.42
N PRO A 204 6.85 -35.14 -16.62
CA PRO A 204 7.06 -34.05 -15.65
C PRO A 204 7.28 -32.66 -16.28
N SER A 205 7.30 -32.56 -17.62
CA SER A 205 7.57 -31.32 -18.36
C SER A 205 6.32 -30.55 -18.82
N PHE A 206 5.13 -31.07 -18.50
CA PHE A 206 3.83 -30.46 -18.83
C PHE A 206 3.07 -29.87 -17.63
N LEU A 207 3.60 -30.02 -16.41
CA LEU A 207 3.15 -29.32 -15.19
C LEU A 207 4.06 -28.14 -14.90
#